data_AF-A0AAV9X3I4-F1
#
_entry.id   AF-A0AAV9X3I4-F1
#
_cell.length_a   1.000
_cell.length_b   1.000
_cell.length_c   1.000
_cell.angle_alpha   90.00
_cell.angle_beta   90.00
_cell.angle_gamma   90.00
#
_symmetry.space_group_name_H-M   'P 1'
#
loop_
_entity.id
_entity.type
_entity.pdbx_description
1 polymer ?
#
loop_
_entity_poly.entity_id
_entity_poly.type
_entity_poly.pdbx_seq_one_letter_code
_entity_poly.pdbx_strand_id
1 'polypeptide(L)'
;MGPRSPRASGFDSWRHDDSAGSAAHSEFRQPSPNPGFGSDPNNNFVQLHSSKPAVELSVHESIAPVAIVTILFFLWGFASGLLSVLNIKINATIKNTEGALVGLHSAYYGGYFVGPLTFSGYIFRHYGFRITFIVGLVIYGVGCVVFWPCGVLQTYPGFVISNFISGLGVATIEVAANLFVAICGPPDFWEARLNLSQGAQAIGNVFAPILADKIIFRRDQSTSNTQWLINVQWGYLGVAFFDFALALFFWYVPLPECTDAEITRVNRWRPASTPLTEKRRQRYLGKLVLLLLGVWAQFCYTGAQEILSVYGSTLIAAFSPSFVNKTNTVLWSAEGLLAFGRLAGGVGMFYIPARWWYLLFTAGCISTSSLILALQYLPDHGKSIVALRIILQFFESILFPTIFAMSLRGLSGRNVKWGASWQVLGVCGGAIWPPVYQAIRTRYPVDLAGNRAAWILVIALYCAGPGSQALFVNFVPSCRQKLDALSKQELRKRYETDGTIGGRLDETNDHVA
;
A
#
# COMPACT_ATOMS: atom_id res chain seq x y z
N MET A 1 36.33 16.47 67.75
CA MET A 1 35.15 15.85 67.11
C MET A 1 35.11 16.39 65.68
N GLY A 2 35.71 15.72 64.71
CA GLY A 2 35.15 14.49 64.10
C GLY A 2 34.24 14.92 62.93
N PRO A 3 34.58 14.61 61.65
CA PRO A 3 35.09 15.68 60.77
C PRO A 3 34.56 15.68 59.31
N ARG A 4 35.00 16.72 58.57
CA ARG A 4 35.26 16.83 57.11
C ARG A 4 34.27 17.58 56.19
N SER A 5 34.63 18.84 55.95
CA SER A 5 34.63 19.61 54.67
C SER A 5 35.50 18.92 53.57
N PRO A 6 35.80 19.49 52.36
CA PRO A 6 35.51 20.81 51.74
C PRO A 6 35.06 20.76 50.23
N ARG A 7 34.47 21.82 49.60
CA ARG A 7 35.07 22.94 48.79
C ARG A 7 36.22 22.50 47.83
N ALA A 8 36.47 23.01 46.61
CA ALA A 8 36.14 24.24 45.85
C ALA A 8 36.56 24.03 44.36
N SER A 9 35.89 24.59 43.34
CA SER A 9 36.26 25.75 42.48
C SER A 9 37.66 25.82 41.81
N GLY A 10 37.68 26.14 40.49
CA GLY A 10 38.77 26.81 39.75
C GLY A 10 39.52 25.90 38.75
N PHE A 11 39.31 26.00 37.43
CA PHE A 11 40.07 26.85 36.48
C PHE A 11 41.59 26.84 36.74
N ASP A 12 42.33 26.06 35.93
CA ASP A 12 43.65 26.36 35.35
C ASP A 12 44.37 25.08 34.90
N SER A 13 44.50 24.86 33.59
CA SER A 13 45.74 24.37 32.94
C SER A 13 45.49 24.03 31.46
N TRP A 14 45.77 24.98 30.58
CA TRP A 14 46.04 24.73 29.16
C TRP A 14 47.56 24.72 28.96
N ARG A 15 48.12 23.60 28.47
CA ARG A 15 49.18 23.46 27.44
C ARG A 15 50.16 22.31 27.70
N HIS A 16 50.47 21.64 26.59
CA HIS A 16 51.51 20.66 26.30
C HIS A 16 51.23 19.21 26.74
N ASP A 17 50.76 18.40 25.79
CA ASP A 17 51.55 17.29 25.27
C ASP A 17 51.07 16.88 23.86
N ASP A 18 51.99 16.95 22.91
CA ASP A 18 51.86 16.45 21.55
C ASP A 18 51.97 14.92 21.57
N SER A 19 50.95 14.20 21.10
CA SER A 19 51.15 12.91 20.40
C SER A 19 49.91 12.48 19.63
N ALA A 20 50.14 11.99 18.41
CA ALA A 20 49.13 11.61 17.42
C ALA A 20 48.18 10.50 17.91
N GLY A 21 46.88 10.63 17.63
CA GLY A 21 45.90 9.59 17.91
C GLY A 21 44.57 9.80 17.17
N SER A 22 44.31 8.93 16.20
CA SER A 22 43.16 8.91 15.29
C SER A 22 41.79 9.07 15.96
N ALA A 23 40.92 9.82 15.29
CA ALA A 23 39.50 9.93 15.58
C ALA A 23 38.78 8.57 15.52
N ALA A 24 37.98 8.28 16.55
CA ALA A 24 36.92 7.28 16.51
C ALA A 24 35.68 7.84 17.22
N HIS A 25 34.68 8.22 16.42
CA HIS A 25 33.35 8.56 16.91
C HIS A 25 32.71 7.31 17.54
N SER A 26 32.21 7.48 18.76
CA SER A 26 31.51 6.49 19.56
C SER A 26 30.23 5.96 18.87
N GLU A 27 30.26 4.69 18.45
CA GLU A 27 29.04 3.92 18.16
C GLU A 27 28.35 3.54 19.47
N PHE A 28 27.14 4.06 19.69
CA PHE A 28 26.22 3.55 20.70
C PHE A 28 25.70 2.17 20.25
N ARG A 29 26.25 1.09 20.83
CA ARG A 29 25.67 -0.27 20.74
C ARG A 29 24.30 -0.31 21.42
N GLN A 30 23.27 -0.75 20.70
CA GLN A 30 22.05 -1.26 21.33
C GLN A 30 22.34 -2.63 21.97
N PRO A 31 21.68 -2.98 23.10
CA PRO A 31 22.01 -4.19 23.84
C PRO A 31 21.65 -5.45 23.04
N SER A 32 22.58 -6.40 23.02
CA SER A 32 22.40 -7.77 22.55
C SER A 32 21.28 -8.48 23.32
N PRO A 33 20.54 -9.41 22.69
CA PRO A 33 19.61 -10.26 23.44
C PRO A 33 20.40 -11.15 24.42
N ASN A 34 19.88 -11.25 25.65
CA ASN A 34 20.42 -11.90 26.85
C ASN A 34 21.41 -13.08 26.68
N PRO A 35 22.46 -13.16 27.53
CA PRO A 35 23.32 -14.34 27.61
C PRO A 35 22.75 -15.39 28.59
N GLY A 36 22.73 -16.65 28.15
CA GLY A 36 22.85 -17.83 29.03
C GLY A 36 21.58 -18.64 29.28
N PHE A 37 21.51 -19.84 28.68
CA PHE A 37 21.32 -21.11 29.38
C PHE A 37 21.98 -22.23 28.55
N GLY A 38 22.61 -23.18 29.24
CA GLY A 38 23.65 -24.09 28.73
C GLY A 38 23.30 -24.95 27.52
N SER A 39 24.35 -25.24 26.75
CA SER A 39 24.39 -26.10 25.56
C SER A 39 24.14 -27.57 25.91
N ASP A 40 23.03 -28.12 25.43
CA ASP A 40 22.78 -29.55 25.39
C ASP A 40 22.69 -29.99 23.91
N PRO A 41 23.60 -30.84 23.37
CA PRO A 41 23.72 -31.10 21.94
C PRO A 41 22.57 -31.89 21.30
N ASN A 42 21.58 -32.36 22.08
CA ASN A 42 20.54 -33.29 21.63
C ASN A 42 19.11 -32.73 21.58
N ASN A 43 18.89 -31.44 21.88
CA ASN A 43 17.57 -30.82 21.77
C ASN A 43 17.35 -30.17 20.40
N ASN A 44 17.28 -30.97 19.34
CA ASN A 44 16.98 -30.54 17.97
C ASN A 44 15.51 -30.13 17.72
N PHE A 45 14.65 -30.16 18.74
CA PHE A 45 13.22 -29.84 18.60
C PHE A 45 12.87 -28.36 18.83
N VAL A 46 13.81 -27.52 19.29
CA VAL A 46 13.55 -26.10 19.63
C VAL A 46 14.35 -25.11 18.77
N GLN A 47 15.06 -25.57 17.72
CA GLN A 47 15.73 -24.68 16.76
C GLN A 47 14.83 -24.22 15.59
N LEU A 48 13.59 -23.83 15.88
CA LEU A 48 12.74 -23.11 14.91
C LEU A 48 13.10 -21.62 14.77
N HIS A 49 14.08 -21.14 15.54
CA HIS A 49 14.47 -19.73 15.61
C HIS A 49 15.70 -19.36 14.76
N SER A 50 15.71 -19.82 13.51
CA SER A 50 16.51 -19.17 12.46
C SER A 50 15.64 -18.97 11.23
N SER A 51 14.60 -18.13 11.35
CA SER A 51 13.92 -17.62 10.18
C SER A 51 14.92 -16.74 9.42
N LYS A 52 15.39 -17.23 8.27
CA LYS A 52 16.18 -16.42 7.34
C LYS A 52 15.45 -15.08 7.13
N PRO A 53 16.17 -13.96 7.08
CA PRO A 53 15.53 -12.66 6.94
C PRO A 53 14.75 -12.61 5.62
N ALA A 54 13.63 -11.89 5.61
CA ALA A 54 12.65 -11.92 4.52
C ALA A 54 13.25 -11.66 3.11
N VAL A 55 14.36 -10.94 3.07
CA VAL A 55 15.05 -10.52 1.84
C VAL A 55 16.04 -11.57 1.34
N GLU A 56 16.49 -12.50 2.19
CA GLU A 56 17.44 -13.58 1.85
C GLU A 56 16.74 -14.91 1.51
N LEU A 57 15.40 -14.93 1.56
CA LEU A 57 14.61 -16.12 1.21
C LEU A 57 14.80 -16.48 -0.27
N SER A 58 15.16 -17.74 -0.51
CA SER A 58 15.12 -18.34 -1.85
C SER A 58 13.71 -18.30 -2.43
N VAL A 59 13.57 -18.45 -3.75
CA VAL A 59 12.26 -18.51 -4.43
C VAL A 59 11.33 -19.49 -3.73
N HIS A 60 11.80 -20.72 -3.45
CA HIS A 60 11.00 -21.76 -2.80
C HIS A 60 10.65 -21.43 -1.34
N GLU A 61 11.57 -20.82 -0.60
CA GLU A 61 11.37 -20.45 0.81
C GLU A 61 10.46 -19.22 0.95
N SER A 62 10.42 -18.35 -0.05
CA SER A 62 9.56 -17.16 -0.09
C SER A 62 8.07 -17.46 -0.35
N ILE A 63 7.76 -18.62 -0.94
CA ILE A 63 6.37 -18.96 -1.32
C ILE A 63 5.46 -19.05 -0.10
N ALA A 64 5.90 -19.73 0.97
CA ALA A 64 5.09 -19.89 2.18
C ALA A 64 4.73 -18.55 2.87
N PRO A 65 5.67 -17.66 3.20
CA PRO A 65 5.34 -16.37 3.81
C PRO A 65 4.54 -15.45 2.86
N VAL A 66 4.84 -15.46 1.56
CA VAL A 66 4.05 -14.69 0.58
C VAL A 66 2.63 -15.25 0.44
N ALA A 67 2.43 -16.57 0.49
CA ALA A 67 1.11 -17.19 0.44
C ALA A 67 0.28 -16.82 1.67
N ILE A 68 0.86 -16.86 2.87
CA ILE A 68 0.18 -16.44 4.12
C ILE A 68 -0.31 -14.99 4.00
N VAL A 69 0.57 -14.08 3.57
CA VAL A 69 0.18 -12.67 3.42
C VAL A 69 -0.76 -12.46 2.23
N THR A 70 -0.70 -13.28 1.19
CA THR A 70 -1.65 -13.23 0.08
C THR A 70 -3.06 -13.67 0.50
N ILE A 71 -3.16 -14.72 1.33
CA ILE A 71 -4.43 -15.15 1.92
C ILE A 71 -4.97 -14.04 2.83
N LEU A 72 -4.09 -13.37 3.57
CA LEU A 72 -4.47 -12.19 4.36
C LEU A 72 -5.04 -11.07 3.48
N PHE A 73 -4.36 -10.74 2.38
CA PHE A 73 -4.84 -9.75 1.41
C PHE A 73 -6.22 -10.13 0.87
N PHE A 74 -6.46 -11.41 0.56
CA PHE A 74 -7.78 -11.89 0.17
C PHE A 74 -8.83 -11.70 1.28
N LEU A 75 -8.54 -12.13 2.51
CA LEU A 75 -9.45 -12.02 3.64
C LEU A 75 -9.79 -10.56 3.97
N TRP A 76 -8.80 -9.69 3.93
CA TRP A 76 -8.98 -8.26 4.11
C TRP A 76 -9.81 -7.64 2.97
N GLY A 77 -9.50 -7.99 1.71
CA GLY A 77 -10.30 -7.58 0.55
C GLY A 77 -11.76 -8.03 0.66
N PHE A 78 -11.99 -9.24 1.15
CA PHE A 78 -13.33 -9.78 1.41
C PHE A 78 -14.06 -8.99 2.51
N ALA A 79 -13.41 -8.73 3.66
CA ALA A 79 -14.00 -7.93 4.73
C ALA A 79 -14.34 -6.50 4.26
N SER A 80 -13.42 -5.86 3.53
CA SER A 80 -13.62 -4.52 2.96
C SER A 80 -14.76 -4.47 1.95
N GLY A 81 -14.85 -5.47 1.05
CA GLY A 81 -15.94 -5.58 0.09
C GLY A 81 -17.30 -5.73 0.76
N LEU A 82 -17.37 -6.49 1.85
CA LEU A 82 -18.59 -6.61 2.65
C LEU A 82 -18.99 -5.25 3.26
N LEU A 83 -18.03 -4.53 3.86
CA LEU A 83 -18.26 -3.19 4.41
C LEU A 83 -18.68 -2.16 3.36
N SER A 84 -18.17 -2.26 2.14
CA SER A 84 -18.56 -1.38 1.03
C SER A 84 -20.06 -1.48 0.73
N VAL A 85 -20.61 -2.71 0.66
CA VAL A 85 -22.07 -2.91 0.46
C VAL A 85 -22.87 -2.34 1.62
N LEU A 86 -22.38 -2.50 2.84
CA LEU A 86 -23.02 -1.96 4.03
C LEU A 86 -23.07 -0.42 3.97
N ASN A 87 -21.94 0.21 3.63
CA ASN A 87 -21.81 1.67 3.51
C ASN A 87 -22.75 2.29 2.49
N ILE A 88 -22.89 1.69 1.30
CA ILE A 88 -23.83 2.17 0.27
C ILE A 88 -25.27 2.21 0.81
N LYS A 89 -25.66 1.26 1.66
CA LYS A 89 -27.01 1.18 2.22
C LYS A 89 -27.24 2.14 3.40
N ILE A 90 -26.23 2.36 4.22
CA ILE A 90 -26.24 3.40 5.27
C ILE A 90 -26.46 4.78 4.64
N ASN A 91 -25.76 5.04 3.54
CA ASN A 91 -25.89 6.26 2.74
C ASN A 91 -27.29 6.44 2.12
N ALA A 92 -28.01 5.36 1.83
CA ALA A 92 -29.40 5.44 1.37
C ALA A 92 -30.40 5.81 2.48
N THR A 93 -30.00 5.62 3.75
CA THR A 93 -30.86 5.84 4.92
C THR A 93 -30.69 7.23 5.49
N ILE A 94 -29.45 7.68 5.62
CA ILE A 94 -29.17 9.07 5.98
C ILE A 94 -29.50 9.86 4.72
N LYS A 95 -30.63 10.58 4.70
CA LYS A 95 -31.15 11.38 3.55
C LYS A 95 -30.17 12.49 3.14
N ASN A 96 -28.98 12.11 2.69
CA ASN A 96 -27.82 12.97 2.61
C ASN A 96 -27.56 13.38 1.18
N THR A 97 -27.30 14.68 1.02
CA THR A 97 -26.80 15.28 -0.21
C THR A 97 -25.53 14.56 -0.67
N GLU A 98 -25.33 14.45 -1.98
CA GLU A 98 -24.13 13.86 -2.61
C GLU A 98 -22.81 14.32 -1.97
N GLY A 99 -22.74 15.58 -1.51
CA GLY A 99 -21.56 16.13 -0.81
C GLY A 99 -21.24 15.49 0.54
N ALA A 100 -22.23 14.99 1.27
CA ALA A 100 -21.99 14.31 2.55
C ALA A 100 -21.36 12.92 2.35
N LEU A 101 -21.70 12.23 1.25
CA LEU A 101 -21.09 10.96 0.83
C LEU A 101 -19.61 11.17 0.50
N VAL A 102 -19.35 12.20 -0.30
CA VAL A 102 -18.00 12.62 -0.67
C VAL A 102 -17.22 13.01 0.58
N GLY A 103 -17.83 13.72 1.53
CA GLY A 103 -17.21 14.05 2.82
C GLY A 103 -16.86 12.83 3.68
N LEU A 104 -17.73 11.81 3.72
CA LEU A 104 -17.45 10.56 4.45
C LEU A 104 -16.29 9.78 3.82
N HIS A 105 -16.28 9.72 2.50
CA HIS A 105 -15.20 9.13 1.72
C HIS A 105 -13.89 9.89 1.95
N SER A 106 -13.92 11.22 1.93
CA SER A 106 -12.76 12.06 2.24
C SER A 106 -12.26 11.87 3.65
N ALA A 107 -13.13 11.61 4.63
CA ALA A 107 -12.71 11.31 5.99
C ALA A 107 -11.92 10.00 6.07
N TYR A 108 -12.37 8.95 5.38
CA TYR A 108 -11.65 7.68 5.30
C TYR A 108 -10.24 7.86 4.73
N TYR A 109 -10.12 8.51 3.57
CA TYR A 109 -8.81 8.78 2.94
C TYR A 109 -7.99 9.85 3.68
N GLY A 110 -8.62 10.68 4.52
CA GLY A 110 -7.94 11.56 5.46
C GLY A 110 -7.09 10.78 6.47
N GLY A 111 -7.51 9.56 6.82
CA GLY A 111 -6.71 8.62 7.61
C GLY A 111 -5.40 8.24 6.92
N TYR A 112 -5.40 8.08 5.60
CA TYR A 112 -4.18 7.80 4.81
C TYR A 112 -3.22 8.98 4.75
N PHE A 113 -3.68 10.21 4.99
CA PHE A 113 -2.80 11.35 5.15
C PHE A 113 -2.12 11.34 6.52
N VAL A 114 -2.91 11.20 7.60
CA VAL A 114 -2.41 11.34 8.97
C VAL A 114 -1.63 10.12 9.44
N GLY A 115 -2.12 8.90 9.16
CA GLY A 115 -1.55 7.65 9.68
C GLY A 115 -0.08 7.47 9.31
N PRO A 116 0.27 7.38 8.01
CA PRO A 116 1.64 7.17 7.55
C PRO A 116 2.61 8.27 7.97
N LEU A 117 2.15 9.54 8.03
CA LEU A 117 2.95 10.68 8.47
C LEU A 117 3.28 10.67 9.96
N THR A 118 2.36 10.17 10.79
CA THR A 118 2.44 10.26 12.25
C THR A 118 2.86 8.93 12.87
N PHE A 119 1.91 8.18 13.42
CA PHE A 119 2.19 7.01 14.25
C PHE A 119 2.50 5.76 13.41
N SER A 120 1.85 5.54 12.27
CA SER A 120 2.07 4.32 11.47
C SER A 120 3.51 4.24 11.00
N GLY A 121 4.02 5.32 10.39
CA GLY A 121 5.40 5.38 9.93
C GLY A 121 6.40 5.29 11.09
N TYR A 122 6.09 5.86 12.26
CA TYR A 122 6.92 5.72 13.46
C TYR A 122 6.96 4.27 13.97
N ILE A 123 5.79 3.64 14.15
CA ILE A 123 5.68 2.28 14.66
C ILE A 123 6.40 1.31 13.73
N PHE A 124 6.20 1.46 12.42
CA PHE A 124 6.79 0.61 11.42
C PHE A 124 8.33 0.65 11.40
N ARG A 125 8.92 1.81 11.71
CA ARG A 125 10.38 1.97 11.77
C ARG A 125 10.99 1.41 13.06
N HIS A 126 10.29 1.51 14.19
CA HIS A 126 10.84 1.17 15.50
C HIS A 126 10.48 -0.24 15.99
N TYR A 127 9.31 -0.75 15.58
CA TYR A 127 8.74 -2.00 16.10
C TYR A 127 8.54 -3.09 15.03
N GLY A 128 8.90 -2.79 13.77
CA GLY A 128 8.89 -3.79 12.69
C GLY A 128 7.53 -4.09 12.08
N PHE A 129 7.48 -5.11 11.20
CA PHE A 129 6.30 -5.48 10.41
C PHE A 129 5.16 -6.02 11.29
N ARG A 130 5.48 -6.97 12.18
CA ARG A 130 4.50 -7.68 13.00
C ARG A 130 3.68 -6.74 13.88
N ILE A 131 4.35 -5.86 14.64
CA ILE A 131 3.67 -4.91 15.53
C ILE A 131 2.82 -3.93 14.72
N THR A 132 3.29 -3.51 13.54
CA THR A 132 2.53 -2.60 12.67
C THR A 132 1.23 -3.24 12.18
N PHE A 133 1.24 -4.52 11.80
CA PHE A 133 0.02 -5.24 11.44
C PHE A 133 -0.99 -5.30 12.59
N ILE A 134 -0.52 -5.66 13.79
CA ILE A 134 -1.37 -5.79 14.98
C ILE A 134 -2.01 -4.44 15.33
N VAL A 135 -1.21 -3.37 15.39
CA VAL A 135 -1.71 -2.02 15.69
C VAL A 135 -2.72 -1.56 14.63
N GLY A 136 -2.43 -1.77 13.35
CA GLY A 136 -3.34 -1.39 12.27
C GLY A 136 -4.69 -2.13 12.34
N LEU A 137 -4.67 -3.44 12.57
CA LEU A 137 -5.87 -4.26 12.72
C LEU A 137 -6.69 -3.88 13.95
N VAL A 138 -6.04 -3.58 15.08
CA VAL A 138 -6.74 -3.12 16.28
C VAL A 138 -7.41 -1.77 16.05
N ILE A 139 -6.71 -0.80 15.43
CA ILE A 139 -7.29 0.52 15.12
C ILE A 139 -8.48 0.37 14.16
N TYR A 140 -8.36 -0.48 13.15
CA TYR A 140 -9.43 -0.75 12.20
C TYR A 140 -10.65 -1.40 12.86
N GLY A 141 -10.43 -2.42 13.69
CA GLY A 141 -11.48 -3.07 14.49
C GLY A 141 -12.18 -2.09 15.44
N VAL A 142 -11.42 -1.18 16.09
CA VAL A 142 -11.98 -0.09 16.90
C VAL A 142 -12.85 0.84 16.05
N GLY A 143 -12.41 1.21 14.84
CA GLY A 143 -13.20 2.00 13.91
C GLY A 143 -14.56 1.35 13.58
N CYS A 144 -14.57 0.03 13.38
CA CYS A 144 -15.77 -0.78 13.16
C CYS A 144 -16.65 -0.90 14.43
N VAL A 145 -16.07 -0.98 15.63
CA VAL A 145 -16.84 -0.96 16.89
C VAL A 145 -17.49 0.41 17.12
N VAL A 146 -16.75 1.51 16.89
CA VAL A 146 -17.28 2.88 17.00
C VAL A 146 -18.40 3.12 15.98
N PHE A 147 -18.38 2.42 14.84
CA PHE A 147 -19.47 2.48 13.88
C PHE A 147 -20.82 2.09 14.48
N TRP A 148 -20.86 1.11 15.41
CA TRP A 148 -22.10 0.63 16.02
C TRP A 148 -22.91 1.73 16.72
N PRO A 149 -22.39 2.45 17.74
CA PRO A 149 -23.12 3.53 18.38
C PRO A 149 -23.42 4.67 17.40
N CYS A 150 -22.55 4.95 16.42
CA CYS A 150 -22.84 5.93 15.37
C CYS A 150 -24.04 5.52 14.50
N GLY A 151 -24.18 4.22 14.21
CA GLY A 151 -25.33 3.64 13.53
C GLY A 151 -26.63 3.78 14.32
N VAL A 152 -26.58 3.57 15.65
CA VAL A 152 -27.73 3.74 16.54
C VAL A 152 -28.15 5.21 16.66
N LEU A 153 -27.17 6.11 16.83
CA LEU A 153 -27.41 7.54 17.01
C LEU A 153 -27.73 8.26 15.68
N GLN A 154 -27.43 7.64 14.54
CA GLN A 154 -27.64 8.16 13.19
C GLN A 154 -27.06 9.57 12.96
N THR A 155 -25.94 9.90 13.62
CA THR A 155 -25.30 11.22 13.54
C THR A 155 -24.20 11.25 12.48
N TYR A 156 -24.27 12.20 11.54
CA TYR A 156 -23.24 12.38 10.50
C TYR A 156 -21.80 12.56 11.04
N PRO A 157 -21.54 13.42 12.04
CA PRO A 157 -20.20 13.58 12.59
C PRO A 157 -19.63 12.28 13.19
N GLY A 158 -20.51 11.45 13.78
CA GLY A 158 -20.11 10.12 14.29
C GLY A 158 -19.61 9.22 13.18
N PHE A 159 -20.32 9.16 12.05
CA PHE A 159 -19.88 8.39 10.88
C PHE A 159 -18.56 8.88 10.30
N VAL A 160 -18.35 10.20 10.25
CA VAL A 160 -17.08 10.81 9.82
C VAL A 160 -15.92 10.37 10.70
N ILE A 161 -16.08 10.44 12.03
CA ILE A 161 -15.05 10.01 12.99
C ILE A 161 -14.77 8.51 12.86
N SER A 162 -15.80 7.67 12.78
CA SER A 162 -15.63 6.22 12.60
C SER A 162 -14.89 5.89 11.30
N ASN A 163 -15.25 6.52 10.18
CA ASN A 163 -14.57 6.30 8.89
C ASN A 163 -13.13 6.78 8.92
N PHE A 164 -12.84 7.90 9.58
CA PHE A 164 -11.48 8.39 9.75
C PHE A 164 -10.62 7.41 10.57
N ILE A 165 -11.13 6.86 11.67
CA ILE A 165 -10.44 5.84 12.48
C ILE A 165 -10.18 4.57 11.64
N SER A 166 -11.19 4.10 10.91
CA SER A 166 -11.04 2.95 10.04
C SER A 166 -9.96 3.18 8.97
N GLY A 167 -9.96 4.35 8.33
CA GLY A 167 -8.93 4.74 7.36
C GLY A 167 -7.52 4.77 7.95
N LEU A 168 -7.35 5.23 9.20
CA LEU A 168 -6.06 5.20 9.90
C LEU A 168 -5.55 3.76 10.12
N GLY A 169 -6.45 2.85 10.51
CA GLY A 169 -6.11 1.44 10.72
C GLY A 169 -5.65 0.79 9.43
N VAL A 170 -6.42 0.94 8.35
CA VAL A 170 -6.10 0.37 7.04
C VAL A 170 -4.81 0.95 6.46
N ALA A 171 -4.64 2.28 6.51
CA ALA A 171 -3.39 2.91 6.10
C ALA A 171 -2.19 2.34 6.85
N THR A 172 -2.34 2.03 8.14
CA THR A 172 -1.26 1.44 8.95
C THR A 172 -0.88 0.05 8.48
N ILE A 173 -1.86 -0.79 8.16
CA ILE A 173 -1.65 -2.14 7.63
C ILE A 173 -0.94 -2.05 6.28
N GLU A 174 -1.42 -1.19 5.37
CA GLU A 174 -0.89 -1.09 4.00
C GLU A 174 0.58 -0.67 3.93
N VAL A 175 1.04 0.21 4.83
CA VAL A 175 2.44 0.63 4.89
C VAL A 175 3.36 -0.57 5.07
N ALA A 176 2.97 -1.49 5.94
CA ALA A 176 3.73 -2.71 6.21
C ALA A 176 3.46 -3.80 5.18
N ALA A 177 2.19 -4.06 4.80
CA ALA A 177 1.79 -5.18 3.96
C ALA A 177 2.39 -5.11 2.56
N ASN A 178 2.23 -3.97 1.90
CA ASN A 178 2.68 -3.77 0.53
C ASN A 178 4.21 -3.89 0.44
N LEU A 179 4.91 -3.33 1.43
CA LEU A 179 6.35 -3.44 1.50
C LEU A 179 6.79 -4.87 1.83
N PHE A 180 6.12 -5.56 2.77
CA PHE A 180 6.45 -6.92 3.14
C PHE A 180 6.40 -7.87 1.94
N VAL A 181 5.29 -7.87 1.19
CA VAL A 181 5.14 -8.72 -0.01
C VAL A 181 6.15 -8.36 -1.10
N ALA A 182 6.41 -7.07 -1.29
CA ALA A 182 7.44 -6.65 -2.23
C ALA A 182 8.80 -7.25 -1.83
N ILE A 183 9.25 -7.07 -0.58
CA ILE A 183 10.60 -7.47 -0.16
C ILE A 183 10.80 -8.96 0.09
N CYS A 184 9.73 -9.73 0.34
CA CYS A 184 9.81 -11.16 0.63
C CYS A 184 10.20 -11.96 -0.62
N GLY A 185 11.49 -12.28 -0.76
CA GLY A 185 12.05 -13.06 -1.86
C GLY A 185 12.88 -12.24 -2.88
N PRO A 186 13.26 -12.84 -4.03
CA PRO A 186 14.24 -12.26 -4.93
C PRO A 186 13.90 -10.83 -5.42
N PRO A 187 14.88 -9.92 -5.53
CA PRO A 187 14.64 -8.51 -5.84
C PRO A 187 14.11 -8.26 -7.26
N ASP A 188 14.22 -9.25 -8.14
CA ASP A 188 13.80 -9.13 -9.55
C ASP A 188 12.28 -8.99 -9.70
N PHE A 189 11.52 -9.57 -8.77
CA PHE A 189 10.07 -9.80 -8.91
C PHE A 189 9.22 -9.04 -7.86
N TRP A 190 9.71 -7.91 -7.33
CA TRP A 190 8.96 -7.07 -6.38
C TRP A 190 7.56 -6.71 -6.88
N GLU A 191 7.47 -6.19 -8.12
CA GLU A 191 6.24 -5.73 -8.74
C GLU A 191 5.30 -6.89 -9.03
N ALA A 192 5.83 -8.01 -9.56
CA ALA A 192 5.04 -9.19 -9.89
C ALA A 192 4.38 -9.79 -8.65
N ARG A 193 5.15 -10.00 -7.57
CA ARG A 193 4.62 -10.53 -6.30
C ARG A 193 3.55 -9.62 -5.71
N LEU A 194 3.82 -8.32 -5.65
CA LEU A 194 2.87 -7.37 -5.09
C LEU A 194 1.58 -7.32 -5.93
N ASN A 195 1.67 -7.36 -7.27
CA ASN A 195 0.50 -7.43 -8.15
C ASN A 195 -0.33 -8.70 -7.92
N LEU A 196 0.31 -9.86 -7.74
CA LEU A 196 -0.39 -11.11 -7.46
C LEU A 196 -1.14 -11.08 -6.12
N SER A 197 -0.49 -10.61 -5.05
CA SER A 197 -1.15 -10.51 -3.74
C SER A 197 -2.28 -9.49 -3.73
N GLN A 198 -2.08 -8.33 -4.39
CA GLN A 198 -3.11 -7.31 -4.60
C GLN A 198 -4.22 -7.78 -5.56
N GLY A 199 -3.95 -8.75 -6.42
CA GLY A 199 -4.95 -9.46 -7.23
C GLY A 199 -5.83 -10.36 -6.38
N ALA A 200 -5.26 -11.09 -5.43
CA ALA A 200 -6.05 -11.88 -4.46
C ALA A 200 -6.93 -10.99 -3.58
N GLN A 201 -6.43 -9.82 -3.16
CA GLN A 201 -7.26 -8.82 -2.49
C GLN A 201 -8.44 -8.37 -3.36
N ALA A 202 -8.18 -8.01 -4.62
CA ALA A 202 -9.22 -7.56 -5.55
C ALA A 202 -10.28 -8.63 -5.79
N ILE A 203 -9.88 -9.91 -5.87
CA ILE A 203 -10.80 -11.05 -5.88
C ILE A 203 -11.71 -11.01 -4.65
N GLY A 204 -11.14 -10.91 -3.43
CA GLY A 204 -11.93 -10.81 -2.21
C GLY A 204 -12.96 -9.67 -2.26
N ASN A 205 -12.54 -8.50 -2.74
CA ASN A 205 -13.39 -7.31 -2.88
C ASN A 205 -14.54 -7.48 -3.89
N VAL A 206 -14.39 -8.36 -4.88
CA VAL A 206 -15.46 -8.68 -5.86
C VAL A 206 -16.40 -9.75 -5.30
N PHE A 207 -15.86 -10.79 -4.65
CA PHE A 207 -16.65 -11.90 -4.15
C PHE A 207 -17.54 -11.50 -2.97
N ALA A 208 -17.05 -10.67 -2.06
CA ALA A 208 -17.78 -10.30 -0.86
C ALA A 208 -19.11 -9.56 -1.14
N PRO A 209 -19.16 -8.51 -1.98
CA PRO A 209 -20.41 -7.85 -2.33
C PRO A 209 -21.44 -8.78 -2.98
N ILE A 210 -21.00 -9.64 -3.90
CA ILE A 210 -21.87 -10.58 -4.61
C ILE A 210 -22.48 -11.58 -3.63
N LEU A 211 -21.68 -12.07 -2.68
CA LEU A 211 -22.14 -12.98 -1.64
C LEU A 211 -23.10 -12.28 -0.67
N ALA A 212 -22.76 -11.07 -0.24
CA ALA A 212 -23.59 -10.27 0.65
C ALA A 212 -24.96 -9.98 0.04
N ASP A 213 -25.00 -9.55 -1.21
CA ASP A 213 -26.25 -9.25 -1.93
C ASP A 213 -27.16 -10.50 -2.05
N LYS A 214 -26.58 -11.68 -2.29
CA LYS A 214 -27.33 -12.93 -2.46
C LYS A 214 -27.75 -13.61 -1.15
N ILE A 215 -26.88 -13.60 -0.13
CA ILE A 215 -27.06 -14.38 1.11
C ILE A 215 -27.59 -13.52 2.25
N ILE A 216 -26.96 -12.38 2.51
CA ILE A 216 -27.28 -11.51 3.66
C ILE A 216 -28.53 -10.68 3.36
N PHE A 217 -28.71 -10.28 2.10
CA PHE A 217 -29.79 -9.39 1.66
C PHE A 217 -30.79 -10.06 0.74
N ARG A 218 -31.06 -11.36 0.98
CA ARG A 218 -32.17 -12.08 0.34
C ARG A 218 -33.37 -11.13 0.26
N ARG A 219 -33.85 -10.92 -0.96
CA ARG A 219 -34.68 -9.80 -1.43
C ARG A 219 -36.06 -9.75 -0.76
N ASP A 220 -36.12 -9.57 0.56
CA ASP A 220 -37.34 -9.35 1.30
C ASP A 220 -37.70 -7.86 1.20
N GLN A 221 -38.53 -7.57 0.19
CA GLN A 221 -39.16 -6.26 -0.04
C GLN A 221 -40.06 -5.81 1.13
N SER A 222 -40.20 -6.61 2.19
CA SER A 222 -41.02 -6.37 3.38
C SER A 222 -40.22 -5.99 4.64
N THR A 223 -38.89 -5.91 4.58
CA THR A 223 -38.08 -5.64 5.77
C THR A 223 -38.22 -4.17 6.19
N SER A 224 -38.80 -3.93 7.36
CA SER A 224 -38.97 -2.60 7.94
C SER A 224 -37.64 -1.84 8.05
N ASN A 225 -37.69 -0.50 8.00
CA ASN A 225 -36.54 0.41 8.12
C ASN A 225 -35.73 0.25 9.44
N THR A 226 -36.10 -0.64 10.34
CA THR A 226 -35.40 -0.87 11.61
C THR A 226 -34.59 -2.17 11.58
N GLN A 227 -35.13 -3.22 10.97
CA GLN A 227 -34.50 -4.55 10.98
C GLN A 227 -33.28 -4.63 10.04
N TRP A 228 -33.24 -3.81 8.99
CA TRP A 228 -32.06 -3.73 8.11
C TRP A 228 -30.86 -3.03 8.78
N LEU A 229 -31.10 -1.99 9.59
CA LEU A 229 -30.01 -1.25 10.26
C LEU A 229 -29.31 -2.14 11.29
N ILE A 230 -30.08 -2.99 11.96
CA ILE A 230 -29.59 -4.02 12.88
C ILE A 230 -28.68 -5.01 12.14
N ASN A 231 -29.07 -5.49 10.95
CA ASN A 231 -28.22 -6.39 10.17
C ASN A 231 -26.90 -5.74 9.76
N VAL A 232 -26.91 -4.45 9.43
CA VAL A 232 -25.69 -3.70 9.11
C VAL A 232 -24.77 -3.57 10.32
N GLN A 233 -25.33 -3.26 11.48
CA GLN A 233 -24.60 -3.18 12.74
C GLN A 233 -23.90 -4.51 13.08
N TRP A 234 -24.62 -5.63 12.98
CA TRP A 234 -24.04 -6.96 13.18
C TRP A 234 -22.96 -7.31 12.15
N GLY A 235 -23.10 -6.86 10.90
CA GLY A 235 -22.06 -6.99 9.88
C GLY A 235 -20.76 -6.28 10.27
N TYR A 236 -20.86 -5.04 10.72
CA TYR A 236 -19.72 -4.26 11.22
C TYR A 236 -19.06 -4.89 12.45
N LEU A 237 -19.87 -5.40 13.39
CA LEU A 237 -19.35 -6.09 14.57
C LEU A 237 -18.66 -7.40 14.20
N GLY A 238 -19.20 -8.14 13.23
CA GLY A 238 -18.58 -9.36 12.70
C GLY A 238 -17.21 -9.09 12.07
N VAL A 239 -17.09 -8.01 11.30
CA VAL A 239 -15.80 -7.58 10.74
C VAL A 239 -14.83 -7.15 11.84
N ALA A 240 -15.29 -6.37 12.83
CA ALA A 240 -14.45 -5.98 13.96
C ALA A 240 -13.89 -7.18 14.73
N PHE A 241 -14.74 -8.18 15.02
CA PHE A 241 -14.32 -9.41 15.68
C PHE A 241 -13.31 -10.19 14.83
N PHE A 242 -13.54 -10.25 13.51
CA PHE A 242 -12.60 -10.85 12.57
C PHE A 242 -11.24 -10.15 12.59
N ASP A 243 -11.21 -8.81 12.61
CA ASP A 243 -9.96 -8.04 12.67
C ASP A 243 -9.21 -8.26 13.99
N PHE A 244 -9.90 -8.31 15.12
CA PHE A 244 -9.28 -8.61 16.41
C PHE A 244 -8.75 -10.06 16.46
N ALA A 245 -9.48 -11.02 15.91
CA ALA A 245 -9.01 -12.40 15.79
C ALA A 245 -7.76 -12.49 14.91
N LEU A 246 -7.71 -11.70 13.83
CA LEU A 246 -6.56 -11.64 12.93
C LEU A 246 -5.36 -10.94 13.58
N ALA A 247 -5.59 -9.90 14.37
CA ALA A 247 -4.55 -9.26 15.18
C ALA A 247 -3.95 -10.25 16.20
N LEU A 248 -4.81 -11.06 16.85
CA LEU A 248 -4.38 -12.13 17.75
C LEU A 248 -3.63 -13.24 16.99
N PHE A 249 -4.04 -13.57 15.78
CA PHE A 249 -3.32 -14.53 14.93
C PHE A 249 -1.90 -14.04 14.63
N PHE A 250 -1.71 -12.77 14.27
CA PHE A 250 -0.37 -12.18 14.09
C PHE A 250 0.44 -12.05 15.38
N TRP A 251 -0.24 -12.06 16.54
CA TRP A 251 0.43 -12.20 17.81
C TRP A 251 1.04 -13.60 17.99
N TYR A 252 0.52 -14.66 17.38
CA TYR A 252 1.10 -16.00 17.51
C TYR A 252 1.97 -16.42 16.32
N VAL A 253 1.69 -15.92 15.12
CA VAL A 253 2.48 -16.27 13.93
C VAL A 253 3.80 -15.51 13.91
N PRO A 254 4.95 -16.20 13.91
CA PRO A 254 6.25 -15.57 13.69
C PRO A 254 6.32 -15.12 12.23
N LEU A 255 6.09 -13.83 11.98
CA LEU A 255 6.41 -13.22 10.70
C LEU A 255 7.93 -13.00 10.64
N PRO A 256 8.60 -13.35 9.53
CA PRO A 256 10.02 -13.04 9.36
C PRO A 256 10.19 -11.53 9.40
N GLU A 257 10.79 -11.02 10.47
CA GLU A 257 11.10 -9.61 10.57
C GLU A 257 12.23 -9.29 9.60
N CYS A 258 12.19 -8.08 9.04
CA CYS A 258 13.30 -7.59 8.25
C CYS A 258 13.87 -6.35 8.91
N THR A 259 15.05 -6.52 9.49
CA THR A 259 15.79 -5.48 10.19
C THR A 259 16.36 -4.49 9.17
N ASP A 260 16.47 -3.22 9.56
CA ASP A 260 17.08 -2.18 8.69
C ASP A 260 18.50 -2.58 8.22
N ALA A 261 19.22 -3.32 9.06
CA ALA A 261 20.54 -3.87 8.75
C ALA A 261 20.51 -4.90 7.61
N GLU A 262 19.51 -5.77 7.54
CA GLU A 262 19.38 -6.83 6.52
C GLU A 262 18.96 -6.24 5.17
N ILE A 263 18.01 -5.31 5.16
CA ILE A 263 17.64 -4.54 3.96
C ILE A 263 18.86 -3.76 3.45
N THR A 264 19.71 -3.25 4.35
CA THR A 264 20.96 -2.58 3.97
C THR A 264 22.00 -3.56 3.44
N ARG A 265 22.16 -4.74 4.05
CA ARG A 265 23.09 -5.79 3.61
C ARG A 265 22.79 -6.28 2.21
N VAL A 266 21.53 -6.60 1.90
CA VAL A 266 21.13 -7.01 0.54
C VAL A 266 21.40 -5.90 -0.48
N ASN A 267 21.19 -4.64 -0.09
CA ASN A 267 21.52 -3.50 -0.95
C ASN A 267 23.03 -3.19 -1.03
N ARG A 268 23.86 -3.71 -0.12
CA ARG A 268 25.33 -3.55 -0.10
C ARG A 268 26.00 -4.34 -1.22
N TRP A 269 25.38 -5.44 -1.65
CA TRP A 269 25.79 -6.26 -2.79
C TRP A 269 25.43 -5.65 -4.15
N ARG A 270 24.66 -4.55 -4.17
CA ARG A 270 24.47 -3.73 -5.37
C ARG A 270 25.80 -3.02 -5.68
N PRO A 271 26.30 -3.00 -6.93
CA PRO A 271 27.68 -2.61 -7.24
C PRO A 271 28.08 -1.30 -6.56
N ALA A 272 28.91 -1.43 -5.52
CA ALA A 272 29.67 -0.33 -4.96
C ALA A 272 30.81 -0.02 -5.93
N SER A 273 30.51 0.75 -6.98
CA SER A 273 31.57 1.39 -7.76
C SER A 273 32.17 2.54 -6.96
N THR A 274 33.32 2.26 -6.36
CA THR A 274 34.50 3.13 -6.05
C THR A 274 34.29 4.44 -5.26
N PRO A 275 35.33 4.93 -4.54
CA PRO A 275 35.15 5.91 -3.48
C PRO A 275 34.92 7.36 -3.97
N LEU A 276 34.16 8.09 -3.14
CA LEU A 276 34.11 9.55 -2.92
C LEU A 276 34.03 10.49 -4.14
N THR A 277 32.82 10.88 -4.58
CA THR A 277 32.54 12.18 -5.25
C THR A 277 31.04 12.40 -5.52
N GLU A 278 30.69 13.64 -5.92
CA GLU A 278 29.43 14.21 -6.42
C GLU A 278 28.41 13.26 -7.08
N LYS A 279 28.89 12.19 -7.74
CA LYS A 279 28.10 11.07 -8.26
C LYS A 279 27.26 10.33 -7.20
N ARG A 280 27.63 10.36 -5.91
CA ARG A 280 26.80 9.81 -4.81
C ARG A 280 25.58 10.70 -4.54
N ARG A 281 25.76 12.02 -4.55
CA ARG A 281 24.69 13.02 -4.36
C ARG A 281 23.69 12.98 -5.52
N GLN A 282 24.18 12.95 -6.76
CA GLN A 282 23.32 12.79 -7.95
C GLN A 282 22.55 11.47 -7.96
N ARG A 283 23.18 10.35 -7.54
CA ARG A 283 22.49 9.06 -7.43
C ARG A 283 21.42 9.05 -6.34
N TYR A 284 21.69 9.64 -5.18
CA TYR A 284 20.70 9.78 -4.09
C TYR A 284 19.53 10.68 -4.52
N LEU A 285 19.83 11.81 -5.15
CA LEU A 285 18.82 12.73 -5.66
C LEU A 285 17.91 12.04 -6.69
N GLY A 286 18.47 11.25 -7.61
CA GLY A 286 17.66 10.49 -8.57
C GLY A 286 16.76 9.43 -7.91
N LYS A 287 17.17 8.82 -6.79
CA LYS A 287 16.33 7.89 -6.01
C LYS A 287 15.20 8.63 -5.31
N LEU A 288 15.50 9.78 -4.73
CA LEU A 288 14.51 10.63 -4.09
C LEU A 288 13.51 11.19 -5.10
N VAL A 289 13.97 11.61 -6.29
CA VAL A 289 13.09 12.05 -7.39
C VAL A 289 12.17 10.92 -7.83
N LEU A 290 12.68 9.69 -8.00
CA LEU A 290 11.82 8.54 -8.34
C LEU A 290 10.78 8.27 -7.25
N LEU A 291 11.18 8.33 -5.98
CA LEU A 291 10.26 8.16 -4.85
C LEU A 291 9.18 9.25 -4.86
N LEU A 292 9.56 10.53 -4.92
CA LEU A 292 8.62 11.66 -4.91
C LEU A 292 7.69 11.65 -6.12
N LEU A 293 8.21 11.32 -7.30
CA LEU A 293 7.40 11.15 -8.52
C LEU A 293 6.43 9.97 -8.36
N GLY A 294 6.84 8.91 -7.68
CA GLY A 294 5.96 7.81 -7.30
C GLY A 294 4.86 8.20 -6.33
N VAL A 295 5.19 8.98 -5.29
CA VAL A 295 4.18 9.48 -4.33
C VAL A 295 3.16 10.36 -5.06
N TRP A 296 3.64 11.23 -5.95
CA TRP A 296 2.78 12.05 -6.79
C TRP A 296 1.92 11.22 -7.75
N ALA A 297 2.51 10.20 -8.40
CA ALA A 297 1.77 9.30 -9.27
C ALA A 297 0.69 8.52 -8.52
N GLN A 298 1.00 8.06 -7.31
CA GLN A 298 0.04 7.40 -6.43
C GLN A 298 -1.10 8.34 -6.01
N PHE A 299 -0.76 9.60 -5.69
CA PHE A 299 -1.74 10.62 -5.35
C PHE A 299 -2.72 10.93 -6.47
N CYS A 300 -2.24 11.07 -7.70
CA CYS A 300 -3.12 11.27 -8.84
C CYS A 300 -3.88 10.00 -9.22
N TYR A 301 -3.23 8.82 -9.18
CA TYR A 301 -3.84 7.54 -9.51
C TYR A 301 -5.02 7.23 -8.57
N THR A 302 -4.79 7.25 -7.25
CA THR A 302 -5.85 6.98 -6.28
C THR A 302 -6.95 8.02 -6.40
N GLY A 303 -6.62 9.28 -6.64
CA GLY A 303 -7.61 10.31 -6.93
C GLY A 303 -8.55 9.96 -8.08
N ALA A 304 -7.98 9.54 -9.21
CA ALA A 304 -8.75 9.16 -10.39
C ALA A 304 -9.57 7.89 -10.14
N GLN A 305 -8.99 6.86 -9.53
CA GLN A 305 -9.69 5.62 -9.18
C GLN A 305 -10.89 5.88 -8.26
N GLU A 306 -10.71 6.71 -7.22
CA GLU A 306 -11.79 7.00 -6.28
C GLU A 306 -12.89 7.87 -6.89
N ILE A 307 -12.57 8.77 -7.83
CA ILE A 307 -13.60 9.45 -8.63
C ILE A 307 -14.45 8.43 -9.38
N LEU A 308 -13.83 7.43 -10.02
CA LEU A 308 -14.55 6.38 -10.74
C LEU A 308 -15.41 5.51 -9.82
N SER A 309 -14.96 5.27 -8.59
CA SER A 309 -15.65 4.50 -7.57
C SER A 309 -16.87 5.25 -7.02
N VAL A 310 -16.67 6.47 -6.49
CA VAL A 310 -17.70 7.29 -5.83
C VAL A 310 -18.78 7.73 -6.81
N TYR A 311 -18.40 8.21 -8.01
CA TYR A 311 -19.35 8.69 -9.01
C TYR A 311 -19.78 7.60 -10.00
N GLY A 312 -19.41 6.34 -9.76
CA GLY A 312 -19.67 5.26 -10.71
C GLY A 312 -21.15 5.07 -11.05
N SER A 313 -22.02 5.07 -10.03
CA SER A 313 -23.46 4.91 -10.19
C SER A 313 -24.12 6.14 -10.83
N THR A 314 -23.71 7.35 -10.41
CA THR A 314 -24.25 8.62 -10.93
C THR A 314 -23.85 8.83 -12.39
N LEU A 315 -22.64 8.47 -12.79
CA LEU A 315 -22.19 8.55 -14.18
C LEU A 315 -22.90 7.52 -15.08
N ILE A 316 -23.13 6.29 -14.62
CA ILE A 316 -23.93 5.31 -15.37
C ILE A 316 -25.35 5.85 -15.60
N ALA A 317 -25.98 6.39 -14.56
CA ALA A 317 -27.31 6.97 -14.67
C ALA A 317 -27.36 8.16 -15.64
N ALA A 318 -26.33 9.01 -15.62
CA ALA A 318 -26.24 10.18 -16.49
C ALA A 318 -26.00 9.82 -17.97
N PHE A 319 -25.14 8.84 -18.28
CA PHE A 319 -24.75 8.52 -19.66
C PHE A 319 -25.60 7.41 -20.29
N SER A 320 -26.19 6.52 -19.51
CA SER A 320 -27.02 5.43 -20.04
C SER A 320 -28.16 5.06 -19.10
N PRO A 321 -29.30 5.77 -19.18
CA PRO A 321 -30.48 5.47 -18.37
C PRO A 321 -30.96 4.02 -18.49
N SER A 322 -30.76 3.37 -19.65
CA SER A 322 -31.10 1.96 -19.89
C SER A 322 -30.31 0.97 -19.01
N PHE A 323 -29.15 1.37 -18.47
CA PHE A 323 -28.30 0.52 -17.62
C PHE A 323 -28.50 0.73 -16.12
N VAL A 324 -29.37 1.65 -15.70
CA VAL A 324 -29.60 1.95 -14.28
C VAL A 324 -29.99 0.70 -13.49
N ASN A 325 -30.87 -0.15 -14.05
CA ASN A 325 -31.29 -1.42 -13.42
C ASN A 325 -30.18 -2.47 -13.34
N LYS A 326 -29.08 -2.30 -14.08
CA LYS A 326 -27.92 -3.20 -14.15
C LYS A 326 -26.65 -2.58 -13.56
N THR A 327 -26.77 -1.44 -12.87
CA THR A 327 -25.62 -0.68 -12.34
C THR A 327 -24.68 -1.54 -11.49
N ASN A 328 -25.22 -2.32 -10.55
CA ASN A 328 -24.41 -3.19 -9.69
C ASN A 328 -23.64 -4.24 -10.50
N THR A 329 -24.28 -4.84 -11.50
CA THR A 329 -23.62 -5.81 -12.39
C THR A 329 -22.46 -5.18 -13.16
N VAL A 330 -22.64 -3.94 -13.64
CA VAL A 330 -21.59 -3.19 -14.34
C VAL A 330 -20.43 -2.82 -13.40
N LEU A 331 -20.73 -2.42 -12.16
CA LEU A 331 -19.72 -2.09 -11.17
C LEU A 331 -18.91 -3.33 -10.78
N TRP A 332 -19.56 -4.45 -10.50
CA TRP A 332 -18.88 -5.69 -10.16
C TRP A 332 -18.12 -6.30 -11.33
N SER A 333 -18.58 -6.12 -12.57
CA SER A 333 -17.82 -6.56 -13.75
C SER A 333 -16.57 -5.72 -13.98
N ALA A 334 -16.63 -4.41 -13.71
CA ALA A 334 -15.45 -3.54 -13.73
C ALA A 334 -14.41 -3.96 -12.68
N GLU A 335 -14.84 -4.18 -11.43
CA GLU A 335 -13.97 -4.69 -10.35
C GLU A 335 -13.44 -6.10 -10.63
N GLY A 336 -14.25 -6.98 -11.24
CA GLY A 336 -13.82 -8.30 -11.69
C GLY A 336 -12.72 -8.22 -12.75
N LEU A 337 -12.86 -7.28 -13.69
CA LEU A 337 -11.86 -7.05 -14.72
C LEU A 337 -10.59 -6.40 -14.16
N LEU A 338 -10.71 -5.57 -13.13
CA LEU A 338 -9.57 -5.08 -12.34
C LEU A 338 -8.79 -6.23 -11.70
N ALA A 339 -9.49 -7.14 -11.02
CA ALA A 339 -8.87 -8.30 -10.38
C ALA A 339 -8.15 -9.17 -11.41
N PHE A 340 -8.80 -9.42 -12.56
CA PHE A 340 -8.19 -10.12 -13.67
C PHE A 340 -6.94 -9.41 -14.21
N GLY A 341 -7.00 -8.08 -14.41
CA GLY A 341 -5.88 -7.27 -14.87
C GLY A 341 -4.68 -7.32 -13.92
N ARG A 342 -4.90 -7.30 -12.60
CA ARG A 342 -3.84 -7.44 -11.58
C ARG A 342 -3.15 -8.80 -11.66
N LEU A 343 -3.92 -9.87 -11.79
CA LEU A 343 -3.37 -11.22 -11.89
C LEU A 343 -2.63 -11.43 -13.21
N ALA A 344 -3.25 -11.07 -14.34
CA ALA A 344 -2.65 -11.19 -15.66
C ALA A 344 -1.38 -10.33 -15.79
N GLY A 345 -1.41 -9.10 -15.29
CA GLY A 345 -0.26 -8.21 -15.25
C GLY A 345 0.85 -8.72 -14.32
N GLY A 346 0.49 -9.20 -13.12
CA GLY A 346 1.44 -9.82 -12.20
C GLY A 346 2.17 -11.03 -12.79
N VAL A 347 1.43 -11.91 -13.49
CA VAL A 347 2.03 -13.03 -14.23
C VAL A 347 2.88 -12.53 -15.41
N GLY A 348 2.38 -11.56 -16.17
CA GLY A 348 3.09 -10.96 -17.29
C GLY A 348 4.42 -10.29 -16.91
N MET A 349 4.51 -9.77 -15.69
CA MET A 349 5.73 -9.14 -15.16
C MET A 349 6.87 -10.14 -14.85
N PHE A 350 6.61 -11.45 -14.83
CA PHE A 350 7.69 -12.44 -14.78
C PHE A 350 8.46 -12.56 -16.10
N TYR A 351 7.80 -12.26 -17.22
CA TYR A 351 8.36 -12.43 -18.57
C TYR A 351 8.86 -11.11 -19.16
N ILE A 352 8.11 -10.02 -18.95
CA ILE A 352 8.42 -8.69 -19.49
C ILE A 352 8.67 -7.73 -18.32
N PRO A 353 9.70 -6.86 -18.38
CA PRO A 353 9.95 -5.89 -17.32
C PRO A 353 8.73 -5.02 -16.99
N ALA A 354 8.47 -4.83 -15.69
CA ALA A 354 7.28 -4.12 -15.19
C ALA A 354 7.09 -2.70 -15.76
N ARG A 355 8.17 -2.01 -16.17
CA ARG A 355 8.11 -0.68 -16.78
C ARG A 355 7.31 -0.62 -18.09
N TRP A 356 7.34 -1.69 -18.89
CA TRP A 356 6.63 -1.75 -20.17
C TRP A 356 5.13 -2.00 -19.93
N TRP A 357 4.82 -2.91 -19.02
CA TRP A 357 3.44 -3.11 -18.54
C TRP A 357 2.87 -1.81 -17.98
N TYR A 358 3.64 -1.12 -17.14
CA TYR A 358 3.23 0.15 -16.56
C TYR A 358 2.97 1.22 -17.62
N LEU A 359 3.86 1.36 -18.62
CA LEU A 359 3.66 2.30 -19.73
C LEU A 359 2.40 1.97 -20.54
N LEU A 360 2.23 0.69 -20.90
CA LEU A 360 1.09 0.21 -21.67
C LEU A 360 -0.24 0.49 -20.96
N PHE A 361 -0.31 0.16 -19.67
CA PHE A 361 -1.54 0.30 -18.88
C PHE A 361 -1.85 1.77 -18.58
N THR A 362 -0.82 2.59 -18.35
CA THR A 362 -0.99 4.04 -18.21
C THR A 362 -1.48 4.68 -19.50
N ALA A 363 -0.89 4.32 -20.65
CA ALA A 363 -1.37 4.77 -21.96
C ALA A 363 -2.80 4.29 -22.24
N GLY A 364 -3.14 3.07 -21.81
CA GLY A 364 -4.49 2.53 -21.81
C GLY A 364 -5.48 3.37 -21.01
N CYS A 365 -5.14 3.78 -19.79
CA CYS A 365 -5.97 4.67 -18.97
C CYS A 365 -6.21 6.03 -19.63
N ILE A 366 -5.15 6.65 -20.16
CA ILE A 366 -5.24 7.96 -20.80
C ILE A 366 -6.08 7.88 -22.08
N SER A 367 -5.83 6.88 -22.92
CA SER A 367 -6.54 6.71 -24.20
C SER A 367 -8.01 6.37 -23.99
N THR A 368 -8.35 5.43 -23.10
CA THR A 368 -9.74 5.08 -22.78
C THR A 368 -10.48 6.24 -22.12
N SER A 369 -9.86 6.96 -21.19
CA SER A 369 -10.45 8.15 -20.56
C SER A 369 -10.70 9.27 -21.58
N SER A 370 -9.77 9.48 -22.53
CA SER A 370 -9.92 10.45 -23.61
C SER A 370 -11.03 10.06 -24.58
N LEU A 371 -11.15 8.76 -24.90
CA LEU A 371 -12.23 8.25 -25.74
C LEU A 371 -13.59 8.38 -25.07
N ILE A 372 -13.68 8.13 -23.75
CA ILE A 372 -14.89 8.39 -22.96
C ILE A 372 -15.30 9.86 -23.09
N LEU A 373 -14.36 10.80 -22.93
CA LEU A 373 -14.64 12.24 -23.10
C LEU A 373 -15.14 12.57 -24.51
N ALA A 374 -14.48 12.03 -25.54
CA ALA A 374 -14.86 12.27 -26.93
C ALA A 374 -16.27 11.73 -27.25
N LEU A 375 -16.60 10.53 -26.77
CA LEU A 375 -17.92 9.92 -26.99
C LEU A 375 -19.06 10.69 -26.32
N GLN A 376 -18.80 11.41 -25.23
CA GLN A 376 -19.83 12.25 -24.60
C GLN A 376 -20.37 13.35 -25.53
N TYR A 377 -19.67 13.71 -26.61
CA TYR A 377 -20.11 14.70 -27.60
C TYR A 377 -20.96 14.11 -28.74
N LEU A 378 -20.99 12.79 -28.91
CA LEU A 378 -21.73 12.11 -29.98
C LEU A 378 -23.13 11.68 -29.51
N PRO A 379 -24.12 11.48 -30.41
CA PRO A 379 -25.39 10.81 -30.05
C PRO A 379 -25.21 9.29 -29.81
N ASP A 380 -26.13 8.64 -29.09
CA ASP A 380 -26.18 7.18 -28.82
C ASP A 380 -24.93 6.53 -28.19
N HIS A 381 -24.21 7.28 -27.35
CA HIS A 381 -22.94 6.89 -26.76
C HIS A 381 -23.01 6.00 -25.50
N GLY A 382 -24.19 5.86 -24.87
CA GLY A 382 -24.31 5.32 -23.51
C GLY A 382 -23.72 3.92 -23.32
N LYS A 383 -23.94 3.00 -24.27
CA LYS A 383 -23.41 1.63 -24.20
C LYS A 383 -21.89 1.60 -24.29
N SER A 384 -21.33 2.38 -25.21
CA SER A 384 -19.89 2.46 -25.47
C SER A 384 -19.15 3.08 -24.28
N ILE A 385 -19.70 4.12 -23.65
CA ILE A 385 -19.12 4.73 -22.45
C ILE A 385 -19.08 3.72 -21.29
N VAL A 386 -20.17 2.97 -21.07
CA VAL A 386 -20.21 1.93 -20.04
C VAL A 386 -19.17 0.84 -20.29
N ALA A 387 -19.04 0.37 -21.54
CA ALA A 387 -18.03 -0.63 -21.90
C ALA A 387 -16.60 -0.11 -21.71
N LEU A 388 -16.31 1.12 -22.15
CA LEU A 388 -15.00 1.74 -21.98
C LEU A 388 -14.67 1.99 -20.51
N ARG A 389 -15.66 2.28 -19.66
CA ARG A 389 -15.44 2.40 -18.21
C ARG A 389 -15.00 1.07 -17.59
N ILE A 390 -15.62 -0.04 -17.99
CA ILE A 390 -15.20 -1.38 -17.54
C ILE A 390 -13.76 -1.64 -17.99
N ILE A 391 -13.42 -1.33 -19.25
CA ILE A 391 -12.07 -1.48 -19.80
C ILE A 391 -11.06 -0.54 -19.12
N LEU A 392 -11.46 0.67 -18.73
CA LEU A 392 -10.59 1.59 -17.99
C LEU A 392 -10.15 0.96 -16.66
N GLN A 393 -11.03 0.25 -15.96
CA GLN A 393 -10.69 -0.47 -14.72
C GLN A 393 -9.66 -1.60 -14.94
N PHE A 394 -9.67 -2.25 -16.11
CA PHE A 394 -8.62 -3.19 -16.51
C PHE A 394 -7.26 -2.50 -16.59
N PHE A 395 -7.19 -1.32 -17.22
CA PHE A 395 -5.93 -0.59 -17.36
C PHE A 395 -5.46 0.04 -16.04
N GLU A 396 -6.37 0.35 -15.11
CA GLU A 396 -6.01 0.84 -13.78
C GLU A 396 -5.42 -0.24 -12.88
N SER A 397 -5.68 -1.51 -13.19
CA SER A 397 -5.46 -2.66 -12.31
C SER A 397 -4.06 -2.74 -11.71
N ILE A 398 -3.03 -2.68 -12.55
CA ILE A 398 -1.63 -2.86 -12.13
C ILE A 398 -0.97 -1.58 -11.62
N LEU A 399 -1.58 -0.41 -11.79
CA LEU A 399 -0.91 0.86 -11.57
C LEU A 399 -0.48 1.01 -10.10
N PHE A 400 -1.39 0.83 -9.13
CA PHE A 400 -1.08 0.91 -7.69
C PHE A 400 0.13 0.06 -7.26
N PRO A 401 0.10 -1.29 -7.40
CA PRO A 401 1.20 -2.12 -6.93
C PRO A 401 2.50 -1.86 -7.68
N THR A 402 2.41 -1.50 -8.97
CA THR A 402 3.60 -1.25 -9.79
C THR A 402 4.25 0.08 -9.44
N ILE A 403 3.47 1.15 -9.25
CA ILE A 403 3.94 2.45 -8.75
C ILE A 403 4.63 2.25 -7.40
N PHE A 404 3.96 1.55 -6.47
CA PHE A 404 4.50 1.31 -5.13
C PHE A 404 5.85 0.59 -5.19
N ALA A 405 5.94 -0.56 -5.85
CA ALA A 405 7.15 -1.36 -5.89
C ALA A 405 8.29 -0.68 -6.67
N MET A 406 8.01 -0.05 -7.81
CA MET A 406 9.04 0.63 -8.61
C MET A 406 9.64 1.83 -7.88
N SER A 407 8.81 2.59 -7.16
CA SER A 407 9.25 3.81 -6.45
C SER A 407 10.16 3.51 -5.27
N LEU A 408 10.09 2.28 -4.75
CA LEU A 408 10.94 1.80 -3.67
C LEU A 408 12.23 1.13 -4.17
N ARG A 409 12.33 0.83 -5.48
CA ARG A 409 13.56 0.26 -6.03
C ARG A 409 14.74 1.19 -5.83
N GLY A 410 15.84 0.64 -5.34
CA GLY A 410 17.08 1.39 -5.16
C GLY A 410 17.22 2.04 -3.78
N LEU A 411 16.15 2.13 -2.99
CA LEU A 411 16.23 2.58 -1.61
C LEU A 411 16.88 1.49 -0.74
N SER A 412 17.48 1.88 0.38
CA SER A 412 18.25 0.96 1.25
C SER A 412 18.04 1.27 2.72
N GLY A 413 18.02 0.23 3.54
CA GLY A 413 17.81 0.31 4.99
C GLY A 413 16.55 1.06 5.37
N ARG A 414 16.69 1.95 6.36
CA ARG A 414 15.61 2.80 6.91
C ARG A 414 14.86 3.61 5.85
N ASN A 415 15.50 3.97 4.73
CA ASN A 415 14.89 4.77 3.68
C ASN A 415 13.80 4.01 2.91
N VAL A 416 13.85 2.67 2.85
CA VAL A 416 12.80 1.87 2.22
C VAL A 416 11.50 1.95 3.03
N LYS A 417 11.60 1.85 4.35
CA LYS A 417 10.45 1.96 5.27
C LYS A 417 9.81 3.36 5.23
N TRP A 418 10.64 4.40 5.18
CA TRP A 418 10.19 5.77 4.93
C TRP A 418 9.50 5.91 3.58
N GLY A 419 10.13 5.38 2.52
CA GLY A 419 9.57 5.40 1.18
C GLY A 419 8.20 4.73 1.13
N ALA A 420 8.04 3.56 1.75
CA ALA A 420 6.76 2.85 1.81
C ALA A 420 5.68 3.68 2.53
N SER A 421 6.05 4.33 3.63
CA SER A 421 5.13 5.24 4.35
C SER A 421 4.71 6.42 3.47
N TRP A 422 5.63 7.01 2.71
CA TRP A 422 5.32 8.10 1.78
C TRP A 422 4.51 7.65 0.57
N GLN A 423 4.71 6.42 0.09
CA GLN A 423 3.88 5.85 -0.97
C GLN A 423 2.43 5.69 -0.50
N VAL A 424 2.21 5.14 0.71
CA VAL A 424 0.85 5.03 1.26
C VAL A 424 0.24 6.40 1.58
N LEU A 425 1.05 7.38 1.99
CA LEU A 425 0.60 8.77 2.09
C LEU A 425 0.01 9.27 0.76
N GLY A 426 0.60 8.89 -0.39
CA GLY A 426 0.05 9.21 -1.71
C GLY A 426 -1.42 8.82 -1.88
N VAL A 427 -1.89 7.76 -1.23
CA VAL A 427 -3.29 7.29 -1.30
C VAL A 427 -4.30 8.33 -0.76
N CYS A 428 -3.85 9.34 -0.01
CA CYS A 428 -4.69 10.48 0.38
C CYS A 428 -5.30 11.28 -0.78
N GLY A 429 -4.87 11.03 -2.04
CA GLY A 429 -5.53 11.55 -3.23
C GLY A 429 -7.03 11.26 -3.28
N GLY A 430 -7.47 10.12 -2.75
CA GLY A 430 -8.88 9.78 -2.59
C GLY A 430 -9.67 10.75 -1.71
N ALA A 431 -9.00 11.51 -0.83
CA ALA A 431 -9.67 12.52 -0.01
C ALA A 431 -9.87 13.85 -0.73
N ILE A 432 -8.99 14.19 -1.68
CA ILE A 432 -8.90 15.53 -2.26
C ILE A 432 -9.57 15.58 -3.62
N TRP A 433 -9.33 14.60 -4.49
CA TRP A 433 -9.78 14.66 -5.87
C TRP A 433 -11.29 14.45 -6.07
N PRO A 434 -11.99 13.56 -5.33
CA PRO A 434 -13.44 13.42 -5.45
C PRO A 434 -14.25 14.69 -5.08
N PRO A 435 -13.91 15.45 -4.02
CA PRO A 435 -14.51 16.77 -3.79
C PRO A 435 -14.23 17.79 -4.90
N VAL A 436 -13.00 17.81 -5.43
CA VAL A 436 -12.65 18.71 -6.54
C VAL A 436 -13.46 18.36 -7.80
N TYR A 437 -13.61 17.07 -8.09
CA TYR A 437 -14.49 16.59 -9.16
C TYR A 437 -15.93 17.06 -8.95
N GLN A 438 -16.45 16.95 -7.72
CA GLN A 438 -17.79 17.43 -7.38
C GLN A 438 -17.93 18.93 -7.68
N ALA A 439 -17.00 19.74 -7.19
CA ALA A 439 -17.05 21.19 -7.31
C ALA A 439 -17.02 21.65 -8.77
N ILE A 440 -16.25 20.97 -9.63
CA ILE A 440 -16.23 21.23 -11.07
C ILE A 440 -17.58 20.85 -11.69
N ARG A 441 -18.10 19.66 -11.38
CA ARG A 441 -19.36 19.16 -11.93
C ARG A 441 -20.54 20.06 -11.57
N THR A 442 -20.69 20.44 -10.31
CA THR A 442 -21.82 21.25 -9.81
C THR A 442 -21.77 22.71 -10.23
N ARG A 443 -20.65 23.19 -10.79
CA ARG A 443 -20.53 24.57 -11.29
C ARG A 443 -21.35 24.80 -12.55
N TYR A 444 -21.67 23.75 -13.29
CA TYR A 444 -22.42 23.85 -14.54
C TYR A 444 -23.90 23.52 -14.31
N PRO A 445 -24.83 24.30 -14.90
CA PRO A 445 -26.27 24.07 -14.74
C PRO A 445 -26.78 22.85 -15.53
N VAL A 446 -26.02 22.39 -16.53
CA VAL A 446 -26.33 21.21 -17.34
C VAL A 446 -25.44 20.05 -16.89
N ASP A 447 -26.05 18.99 -16.36
CA ASP A 447 -25.34 17.82 -15.81
C ASP A 447 -24.31 17.22 -16.79
N LEU A 448 -24.67 17.14 -18.06
CA LEU A 448 -23.77 16.59 -19.09
C LEU A 448 -22.55 17.49 -19.34
N ALA A 449 -22.72 18.82 -19.32
CA ALA A 449 -21.62 19.76 -19.47
C ALA A 449 -20.69 19.73 -18.24
N GLY A 450 -21.27 19.62 -17.04
CA GLY A 450 -20.54 19.44 -15.80
C GLY A 450 -19.73 18.15 -15.78
N ASN A 451 -20.32 17.04 -16.21
CA ASN A 451 -19.63 15.74 -16.30
C ASN A 451 -18.47 15.78 -17.30
N ARG A 452 -18.64 16.43 -18.47
CA ARG A 452 -17.54 16.60 -19.44
C ARG A 452 -16.38 17.41 -18.85
N ALA A 453 -16.69 18.54 -18.21
CA ALA A 453 -15.68 19.39 -17.59
C ALA A 453 -14.94 18.66 -16.45
N ALA A 454 -15.68 17.95 -15.60
CA ALA A 454 -15.11 17.19 -14.49
C ALA A 454 -14.28 15.98 -14.99
N TRP A 455 -14.65 15.36 -16.12
CA TRP A 455 -13.89 14.24 -16.68
C TRP A 455 -12.52 14.64 -17.24
N ILE A 456 -12.33 15.90 -17.65
CA ILE A 456 -10.99 16.43 -18.02
C ILE A 456 -10.02 16.31 -16.84
N LEU A 457 -10.50 16.47 -15.59
CA LEU A 457 -9.68 16.27 -14.40
C LEU A 457 -9.14 14.84 -14.33
N VAL A 458 -9.97 13.82 -14.60
CA VAL A 458 -9.57 12.41 -14.57
C VAL A 458 -8.42 12.16 -15.56
N ILE A 459 -8.53 12.69 -16.78
CA ILE A 459 -7.46 12.59 -17.79
C ILE A 459 -6.20 13.31 -17.31
N ALA A 460 -6.35 14.52 -16.76
CA ALA A 460 -5.23 15.30 -16.25
C ALA A 460 -4.50 14.56 -15.11
N LEU A 461 -5.22 13.88 -14.22
CA LEU A 461 -4.63 13.06 -13.15
C LEU A 461 -3.82 11.88 -13.71
N TYR A 462 -4.35 11.16 -14.69
CA TYR A 462 -3.60 10.08 -15.34
C TYR A 462 -2.35 10.58 -16.07
N CYS A 463 -2.43 11.71 -16.77
CA CYS A 463 -1.29 12.31 -17.45
C CYS A 463 -0.23 12.83 -16.47
N ALA A 464 -0.65 13.61 -15.47
CA ALA A 464 0.25 14.32 -14.55
C ALA A 464 0.94 13.39 -13.56
N GLY A 465 0.26 12.35 -13.08
CA GLY A 465 0.82 11.37 -12.14
C GLY A 465 1.41 10.16 -12.86
N PRO A 466 0.64 9.09 -13.09
CA PRO A 466 1.16 7.87 -13.70
C PRO A 466 1.85 8.08 -15.05
N GLY A 467 1.30 8.95 -15.90
CA GLY A 467 1.87 9.28 -17.21
C GLY A 467 3.28 9.84 -17.11
N SER A 468 3.48 10.85 -16.26
CA SER A 468 4.80 11.46 -16.06
C SER A 468 5.81 10.47 -15.46
N GLN A 469 5.39 9.65 -14.49
CA GLN A 469 6.25 8.60 -13.93
C GLN A 469 6.59 7.52 -14.96
N ALA A 470 5.63 7.08 -15.77
CA ALA A 470 5.82 6.06 -16.79
C ALA A 470 6.83 6.53 -17.85
N LEU A 471 6.70 7.78 -18.30
CA LEU A 471 7.67 8.38 -19.22
C LEU A 471 9.05 8.49 -18.58
N PHE A 472 9.13 8.96 -17.34
CA PHE A 472 10.41 9.10 -16.62
C PHE A 472 11.13 7.75 -16.46
N VAL A 473 10.41 6.71 -16.06
CA VAL A 473 10.95 5.37 -15.82
C VAL A 473 11.40 4.68 -17.12
N ASN A 474 10.70 4.91 -18.23
CA ASN A 474 11.01 4.24 -19.50
C ASN A 474 12.08 4.98 -20.33
N PHE A 475 12.07 6.32 -20.34
CA PHE A 475 12.91 7.11 -21.24
C PHE A 475 14.16 7.71 -20.59
N VAL A 476 14.24 7.82 -19.25
CA VAL A 476 15.45 8.33 -18.59
C VAL A 476 16.46 7.19 -18.39
N PRO A 477 17.65 7.23 -19.05
CA PRO A 477 18.60 6.12 -19.01
C PRO A 477 19.09 5.77 -17.60
N SER A 478 19.25 6.78 -16.75
CA SER A 478 19.68 6.63 -15.35
C SER A 478 18.69 5.86 -14.48
N CYS A 479 17.40 5.88 -14.81
CA CYS A 479 16.35 5.15 -14.09
C CYS A 479 16.13 3.76 -14.70
N ARG A 480 16.11 3.67 -16.03
CA ARG A 480 16.04 2.41 -16.78
C ARG A 480 17.14 1.45 -16.33
N GLN A 481 18.40 1.89 -16.30
CA GLN A 481 19.51 1.05 -15.84
C GLN A 481 19.34 0.64 -14.38
N LYS A 482 18.76 1.45 -13.49
CA LYS A 482 18.56 1.06 -12.08
C LYS A 482 17.44 0.04 -11.88
N LEU A 483 16.39 0.13 -12.69
CA LEU A 483 15.26 -0.80 -12.68
C LEU A 483 15.63 -2.11 -13.38
N ASP A 484 16.37 -2.06 -14.49
CA ASP A 484 16.73 -3.23 -15.29
C ASP A 484 18.05 -3.90 -14.90
N ALA A 485 19.04 -3.19 -14.31
CA ALA A 485 20.34 -3.78 -13.96
C ALA A 485 20.29 -4.77 -12.79
N LEU A 486 19.10 -5.08 -12.28
CA LEU A 486 18.87 -6.26 -11.44
C LEU A 486 18.85 -7.57 -12.29
N SER A 487 18.83 -7.47 -13.63
CA SER A 487 18.76 -8.61 -14.54
C SER A 487 19.96 -9.55 -14.44
N LYS A 488 19.80 -10.59 -13.61
CA LYS A 488 20.24 -12.00 -13.71
C LYS A 488 21.69 -12.39 -13.95
N GLN A 489 22.55 -11.61 -14.62
CA GLN A 489 23.87 -12.11 -15.04
C GLN A 489 24.99 -11.73 -14.09
N GLU A 490 25.06 -10.47 -13.63
CA GLU A 490 26.08 -10.05 -12.65
C GLU A 490 25.81 -10.56 -11.24
N LEU A 491 24.55 -10.54 -10.79
CA LEU A 491 24.18 -11.00 -9.44
C LEU A 491 24.36 -12.52 -9.32
N ARG A 492 23.92 -13.29 -10.32
CA ARG A 492 24.04 -14.75 -10.29
C ARG A 492 25.50 -15.22 -10.38
N LYS A 493 26.33 -14.58 -11.22
CA LYS A 493 27.78 -14.81 -11.19
C LYS A 493 28.38 -14.48 -9.83
N ARG A 494 27.94 -13.42 -9.16
CA ARG A 494 28.43 -13.06 -7.81
C ARG A 494 27.97 -14.03 -6.72
N TYR A 495 26.72 -14.47 -6.76
CA TYR A 495 26.20 -15.50 -5.85
C TYR A 495 26.90 -16.86 -6.06
N GLU A 496 27.24 -17.20 -7.31
CA GLU A 496 28.01 -18.40 -7.65
C GLU A 496 29.48 -18.28 -7.25
N THR A 497 30.10 -17.09 -7.35
CA THR A 497 31.49 -16.87 -6.89
C THR A 497 31.62 -16.76 -5.38
N ASP A 498 30.62 -16.23 -4.69
CA ASP A 498 30.63 -16.04 -3.23
C ASP A 498 30.08 -17.28 -2.48
N GLY A 499 29.79 -18.38 -3.19
CA GLY A 499 29.48 -19.70 -2.60
C GLY A 499 28.14 -19.81 -1.84
N THR A 500 27.26 -18.82 -1.95
CA THR A 500 26.05 -18.70 -1.10
C THR A 500 24.80 -19.38 -1.67
N ILE A 501 24.94 -20.21 -2.71
CA ILE A 501 23.89 -21.15 -3.10
C ILE A 501 24.38 -22.56 -2.76
N GLY A 502 24.00 -23.04 -1.57
CA GLY A 502 24.11 -24.47 -1.22
C GLY A 502 25.28 -24.89 -0.31
N GLY A 503 26.02 -23.96 0.30
CA GLY A 503 27.09 -24.28 1.25
C GLY A 503 26.65 -24.06 2.70
N ARG A 504 26.70 -25.13 3.50
CA ARG A 504 26.69 -25.09 4.97
C ARG A 504 27.70 -24.03 5.44
N LEU A 505 27.25 -23.01 6.15
CA LEU A 505 28.13 -22.02 6.80
C LEU A 505 28.84 -22.73 7.95
N ASP A 506 30.05 -23.22 7.72
CA ASP A 506 30.98 -23.55 8.80
C ASP A 506 31.51 -22.24 9.39
N GLU A 507 31.48 -22.13 10.72
CA GLU A 507 31.64 -20.94 11.55
C GLU A 507 33.04 -20.28 11.55
N THR A 508 33.88 -20.46 10.52
CA THR A 508 35.32 -20.19 10.69
C THR A 508 35.91 -18.94 10.02
N ASN A 509 35.16 -18.11 9.30
CA ASN A 509 35.74 -16.93 8.63
C ASN A 509 35.06 -15.60 8.94
N ASP A 510 34.94 -15.29 10.24
CA ASP A 510 35.01 -13.90 10.70
C ASP A 510 36.49 -13.57 10.93
N HIS A 511 37.20 -13.12 9.89
CA HIS A 511 38.38 -12.25 9.94
C HIS A 511 38.92 -12.12 8.51
N VAL A 512 38.93 -10.89 8.00
CA VAL A 512 39.89 -10.29 7.04
C VAL A 512 39.18 -9.36 6.05
N ALA A 513 39.57 -8.08 6.13
CA ALA A 513 39.49 -6.96 5.18
C ALA A 513 38.15 -6.21 5.01
#